data_AF-A0A355AZQ6-F1
#
_entry.id   AF-A0A355AZQ6-F1
#
_cell.length_a   1.000
_cell.length_b   1.000
_cell.length_c   1.000
_cell.angle_alpha   90.00
_cell.angle_beta   90.00
_cell.angle_gamma   90.00
#
_symmetry.space_group_name_H-M   'P 1'
#
loop_
_entity.id
_entity.type
_entity.pdbx_description
1 polymer ?
#
loop_
_entity_poly.entity_id
_entity_poly.type
_entity_poly.pdbx_seq_one_letter_code
_entity_poly.pdbx_strand_id
1 'polypeptide(L)'
;MADCVEVARAAREKLSTDHDVLGTFGLYLLNFAKFAKDDGQTELENNLSETAEILLLRALELEPENPATIYNYACSLARRGKREPALEHLRKAIEIEKGENLFSITPKDPDFTSLYDDQVFQEIVRQ
;
A
#
# COMPACT_ATOMS: atom_id res chain seq x y z
N MET A 1 18.14 9.87 20.00
CA MET A 1 17.23 9.88 18.84
C MET A 1 16.04 9.03 19.21
N ALA A 2 14.84 9.59 19.18
CA ALA A 2 13.65 8.73 19.23
C ALA A 2 13.69 7.84 17.99
N ASP A 3 13.44 6.54 18.18
CA ASP A 3 13.27 5.60 17.07
C ASP A 3 12.14 6.13 16.19
N CYS A 4 12.39 6.31 14.88
CA CYS A 4 11.36 6.76 13.94
C CYS A 4 10.10 5.87 14.02
N VAL A 5 10.26 4.60 14.41
CA VAL A 5 9.16 3.66 14.67
C VAL A 5 8.30 4.11 15.86
N GLU A 6 8.90 4.61 16.95
CA GLU A 6 8.17 5.10 18.13
C GLU A 6 7.44 6.41 17.83
N VAL A 7 8.07 7.32 17.08
CA VAL A 7 7.42 8.58 16.67
C VAL A 7 6.24 8.29 15.74
N ALA A 8 6.42 7.39 14.77
CA ALA A 8 5.35 6.95 13.89
C ALA A 8 4.24 6.17 14.63
N ARG A 9 4.57 5.42 15.70
CA ARG A 9 3.57 4.75 16.54
C ARG A 9 2.77 5.76 17.36
N ALA A 10 3.42 6.72 17.99
CA ALA A 10 2.75 7.77 18.76
C ALA A 10 1.88 8.70 17.88
N ALA A 11 2.31 8.97 16.64
CA ALA A 11 1.50 9.69 15.67
C ALA A 11 0.26 8.88 15.26
N ARG A 12 0.38 7.55 15.11
CA ARG A 12 -0.72 6.64 14.76
C ARG A 12 -1.85 6.62 15.79
N GLU A 13 -1.55 6.72 17.08
CA GLU A 13 -2.57 6.75 18.14
C GLU A 13 -3.47 8.00 18.08
N LYS A 14 -3.01 9.07 17.44
CA LYS A 14 -3.76 10.34 17.27
C LYS A 14 -4.48 10.45 15.94
N LEU A 15 -4.33 9.46 15.05
CA LEU A 15 -5.04 9.42 13.78
C LEU A 15 -6.52 9.11 14.01
N SER A 16 -7.33 9.41 12.99
CA SER A 16 -8.75 9.02 12.95
C SER A 16 -8.93 7.55 13.35
N THR A 17 -10.03 7.24 14.04
CA THR A 17 -10.43 5.84 14.32
C THR A 17 -11.35 5.29 13.24
N ASP A 18 -11.66 6.08 12.21
CA ASP A 18 -12.44 5.69 11.05
C ASP A 18 -11.51 5.09 9.99
N HIS A 19 -11.60 3.76 9.79
CA HIS A 19 -10.73 3.04 8.86
C HIS A 19 -10.97 3.42 7.40
N ASP A 20 -12.20 3.80 7.02
CA ASP A 20 -12.55 4.16 5.65
C ASP A 20 -11.93 5.51 5.28
N VAL A 21 -11.99 6.47 6.20
CA VAL A 21 -11.31 7.76 6.05
C VAL A 21 -9.81 7.52 5.89
N LEU A 22 -9.19 6.75 6.79
CA LEU A 22 -7.75 6.48 6.73
C LEU A 22 -7.34 5.77 5.44
N GLY A 23 -8.08 4.75 5.02
CA GLY A 23 -7.83 4.01 3.78
C GLY A 23 -7.93 4.93 2.55
N THR A 24 -8.96 5.78 2.51
CA THR A 24 -9.19 6.74 1.42
C THR A 24 -8.06 7.77 1.33
N PHE A 25 -7.65 8.36 2.46
CA PHE A 25 -6.53 9.29 2.49
C PHE A 25 -5.22 8.60 2.08
N GLY A 26 -4.98 7.38 2.54
CA GLY A 26 -3.82 6.57 2.12
C GLY A 26 -3.76 6.39 0.60
N LEU A 27 -4.89 6.03 -0.03
CA LEU A 27 -4.99 5.92 -1.49
C LEU A 27 -4.72 7.25 -2.20
N TYR A 28 -5.28 8.37 -1.72
CA TYR A 28 -5.02 9.67 -2.33
C TYR A 28 -3.54 10.06 -2.26
N LEU A 29 -2.87 9.78 -1.14
CA LEU A 29 -1.44 10.03 -1.01
C LEU A 29 -0.61 9.18 -1.97
N LEU A 30 -1.00 7.92 -2.22
CA LEU A 30 -0.36 7.11 -3.26
C LEU A 30 -0.56 7.72 -4.66
N ASN A 31 -1.75 8.22 -4.96
CA ASN A 31 -2.00 8.90 -6.24
C ASN A 31 -1.17 10.19 -6.37
N PHE A 32 -1.09 11.01 -5.32
CA PHE A 32 -0.22 12.19 -5.30
C PHE A 32 1.27 11.85 -5.42
N ALA A 33 1.73 10.79 -4.76
CA ALA A 33 3.11 10.33 -4.87
C ALA A 33 3.47 9.97 -6.32
N LYS A 34 2.52 9.40 -7.08
CA LYS A 34 2.70 9.11 -8.50
C LYS A 34 2.90 10.38 -9.32
N PHE A 35 2.07 11.39 -9.11
CA PHE A 35 2.26 12.69 -9.78
C PHE A 35 3.60 13.34 -9.43
N ALA A 36 3.99 13.30 -8.15
CA ALA A 36 5.28 13.82 -7.70
C ALA A 36 6.46 13.10 -8.37
N LYS A 37 6.36 11.77 -8.55
CA LYS A 37 7.35 10.98 -9.28
C LYS A 37 7.48 11.42 -10.74
N ASP A 38 6.34 11.58 -11.42
CA ASP A 38 6.29 11.97 -12.84
C ASP A 38 6.90 13.37 -13.06
N ASP A 39 6.75 14.26 -12.08
CA ASP A 39 7.36 15.61 -12.07
C ASP A 39 8.83 15.63 -11.59
N GLY A 40 9.42 14.48 -11.26
CA GLY A 40 10.81 14.37 -10.78
C GLY A 40 11.03 14.84 -9.33
N GLN A 41 9.96 14.97 -8.53
CA GLN A 41 10.00 15.40 -7.14
C GLN A 41 10.20 14.22 -6.18
N THR A 42 11.35 13.58 -6.25
CA THR A 42 11.66 12.32 -5.51
C THR A 42 11.47 12.43 -4.00
N GLU A 43 11.82 13.56 -3.38
CA GLU A 43 11.62 13.75 -1.93
C GLU A 43 10.13 13.78 -1.57
N LEU A 44 9.32 14.48 -2.37
CA LEU A 44 7.87 14.55 -2.15
C LEU A 44 7.22 13.19 -2.38
N GLU A 45 7.60 12.47 -3.44
CA GLU A 45 7.15 11.09 -3.69
C GLU A 45 7.42 10.19 -2.48
N ASN A 46 8.64 10.23 -1.93
CA ASN A 46 9.02 9.41 -0.78
C ASN A 46 8.20 9.77 0.47
N ASN A 47 8.06 11.06 0.77
CA ASN A 47 7.31 11.54 1.92
C ASN A 47 5.82 11.15 1.84
N LEU A 48 5.21 11.30 0.65
CA LEU A 48 3.82 10.93 0.41
C LEU A 48 3.62 9.41 0.50
N SER A 49 4.54 8.62 -0.05
CA SER A 49 4.49 7.16 -0.01
C SER A 49 4.64 6.61 1.41
N GLU A 50 5.53 7.19 2.22
CA GLU A 50 5.69 6.83 3.63
C GLU A 50 4.46 7.20 4.46
N THR A 51 3.90 8.39 4.21
CA THR A 51 2.66 8.81 4.89
C THR A 51 1.49 7.89 4.52
N ALA A 52 1.37 7.51 3.25
CA ALA A 52 0.38 6.55 2.81
C ALA A 52 0.52 5.20 3.54
N GLU A 53 1.74 4.67 3.67
CA GLU A 53 2.00 3.43 4.40
C GLU A 53 1.47 3.50 5.85
N ILE A 54 1.73 4.61 6.55
CA ILE A 54 1.31 4.81 7.94
C ILE A 54 -0.21 4.83 8.07
N LEU A 55 -0.92 5.55 7.18
CA LEU A 55 -2.38 5.63 7.21
C LEU A 55 -3.03 4.29 6.88
N LEU A 56 -2.51 3.59 5.86
CA LEU A 56 -3.02 2.29 5.44
C LEU A 56 -2.79 1.23 6.50
N LEU A 57 -1.61 1.20 7.13
CA LEU A 57 -1.35 0.30 8.25
C LEU A 57 -2.32 0.56 9.41
N ARG A 58 -2.60 1.83 9.74
CA ARG A 58 -3.57 2.16 10.79
C ARG A 58 -4.98 1.74 10.41
N ALA A 59 -5.39 1.91 9.16
CA ALA A 59 -6.67 1.42 8.66
C ALA A 59 -6.78 -0.11 8.81
N LEU A 60 -5.71 -0.85 8.50
CA LEU A 60 -5.65 -2.31 8.68
C LEU A 60 -5.66 -2.76 10.14
N GLU A 61 -5.06 -1.99 11.06
CA GLU A 61 -5.15 -2.28 12.50
C GLU A 61 -6.61 -2.19 13.01
N LEU A 62 -7.42 -1.32 12.39
CA LEU A 62 -8.82 -1.10 12.73
C LEU A 62 -9.76 -2.09 12.01
N GLU A 63 -9.49 -2.37 10.74
CA GLU A 63 -10.25 -3.31 9.90
C GLU A 63 -9.30 -4.24 9.12
N PRO A 64 -8.88 -5.37 9.73
CA PRO A 64 -7.80 -6.22 9.19
C PRO A 64 -8.12 -7.01 7.92
N GLU A 65 -9.39 -7.06 7.54
CA GLU A 65 -9.90 -7.87 6.42
C GLU A 65 -10.47 -7.02 5.27
N ASN A 66 -10.26 -5.69 5.28
CA ASN A 66 -10.68 -4.84 4.17
C ASN A 66 -9.77 -5.07 2.94
N PRO A 67 -10.26 -5.69 1.84
CA PRO A 67 -9.41 -6.06 0.72
C PRO A 67 -8.81 -4.85 0.00
N ALA A 68 -9.55 -3.74 -0.12
CA ALA A 68 -9.07 -2.52 -0.75
C ALA A 68 -7.93 -1.88 0.06
N THR A 69 -8.04 -1.83 1.39
CA THR A 69 -6.96 -1.33 2.25
C THR A 69 -5.74 -2.24 2.21
N ILE A 70 -5.93 -3.56 2.24
CA ILE A 70 -4.82 -4.53 2.14
C ILE A 70 -4.10 -4.37 0.80
N TYR A 71 -4.85 -4.23 -0.30
CA TYR A 71 -4.30 -4.01 -1.63
C TYR A 71 -3.48 -2.71 -1.71
N ASN A 72 -4.04 -1.60 -1.25
CA ASN A 72 -3.34 -0.32 -1.24
C ASN A 72 -2.09 -0.35 -0.36
N TYR A 73 -2.13 -1.09 0.75
CA TYR A 73 -0.94 -1.29 1.59
C TYR A 73 0.14 -2.08 0.84
N ALA A 74 -0.23 -3.13 0.11
CA ALA A 74 0.68 -3.85 -0.78
C ALA A 74 1.30 -2.94 -1.86
N CYS A 75 0.51 -2.05 -2.48
CA CYS A 75 1.00 -1.05 -3.43
C CYS A 75 2.07 -0.14 -2.80
N SER A 76 1.80 0.37 -1.59
CA SER A 76 2.75 1.22 -0.85
C SER A 76 4.07 0.49 -0.58
N LEU A 77 3.99 -0.76 -0.13
CA LEU A 77 5.17 -1.59 0.15
C LEU A 77 5.98 -1.89 -1.12
N ALA A 78 5.32 -2.22 -2.23
CA ALA A 78 5.96 -2.51 -3.51
C ALA A 78 6.74 -1.30 -4.05
N ARG A 79 6.14 -0.10 -3.97
CA ARG A 79 6.80 1.17 -4.34
C ARG A 79 8.03 1.46 -3.49
N ARG A 80 8.01 1.09 -2.21
CA ARG A 80 9.14 1.23 -1.29
C ARG A 80 10.18 0.10 -1.39
N GLY A 81 10.01 -0.82 -2.33
CA GLY A 81 10.92 -1.97 -2.51
C GLY A 81 10.84 -3.02 -1.40
N LYS A 82 9.81 -2.95 -0.54
CA LYS A 82 9.56 -3.94 0.53
C LYS A 82 8.88 -5.16 -0.07
N ARG A 83 9.67 -5.95 -0.79
CA ARG A 83 9.25 -7.03 -1.66
C ARG A 83 8.36 -8.07 -0.96
N GLU A 84 8.90 -8.76 0.05
CA GLU A 84 8.24 -9.88 0.73
C GLU A 84 6.88 -9.48 1.34
N PRO A 85 6.78 -8.40 2.14
CA PRO A 85 5.49 -8.03 2.73
C PRO A 85 4.49 -7.50 1.69
N ALA A 86 4.97 -6.91 0.57
CA ALA A 86 4.08 -6.51 -0.52
C ALA A 86 3.36 -7.72 -1.12
N LEU A 87 4.09 -8.81 -1.40
CA LEU A 87 3.50 -10.03 -1.95
C LEU A 87 2.55 -10.73 -0.98
N GLU A 88 2.89 -10.76 0.31
CA GLU A 88 2.05 -11.36 1.35
C GLU A 88 0.69 -10.66 1.41
N HIS A 89 0.69 -9.33 1.48
CA HIS A 89 -0.56 -8.58 1.53
C HIS A 89 -1.32 -8.59 0.20
N LEU A 90 -0.62 -8.56 -0.95
CA LEU A 90 -1.27 -8.69 -2.24
C LEU A 90 -2.03 -10.03 -2.36
N ARG A 91 -1.38 -11.14 -1.97
CA ARG A 91 -2.03 -12.45 -1.93
C ARG A 91 -3.26 -12.43 -1.03
N LYS A 92 -3.14 -11.87 0.18
CA LYS A 92 -4.27 -11.77 1.13
C LYS A 92 -5.44 -10.97 0.54
N ALA A 93 -5.18 -9.84 -0.11
CA ALA A 93 -6.23 -9.02 -0.72
C ALA A 93 -7.02 -9.82 -1.77
N ILE A 94 -6.30 -10.53 -2.64
CA ILE A 94 -6.87 -11.38 -3.70
C ILE A 94 -7.64 -12.59 -3.12
N GLU A 95 -7.16 -13.18 -2.03
CA GLU A 95 -7.84 -14.31 -1.38
C GLU A 95 -9.18 -13.90 -0.74
N ILE A 96 -9.25 -12.68 -0.19
CA ILE A 96 -10.47 -12.12 0.43
C ILE A 96 -11.44 -11.68 -0.67
N GLU A 97 -11.00 -10.79 -1.56
CA GLU A 97 -11.77 -10.36 -2.71
C GLU A 97 -11.49 -11.28 -3.88
N LYS A 98 -12.19 -12.43 -3.90
CA LYS A 98 -12.15 -13.42 -4.99
C LYS A 98 -12.78 -12.92 -6.30
N GLY A 99 -12.79 -11.62 -6.54
CA GLY A 99 -13.41 -10.98 -7.68
C GLY A 99 -12.45 -10.85 -8.85
N GLU A 100 -12.98 -10.96 -10.07
CA GLU A 100 -12.29 -10.68 -11.33
C GLU A 100 -11.59 -9.29 -11.36
N ASN A 101 -12.02 -8.37 -10.49
CA ASN A 101 -11.49 -7.01 -10.45
C ASN A 101 -10.00 -6.97 -10.09
N LEU A 102 -9.55 -7.60 -9.00
CA LEU A 102 -8.13 -7.54 -8.59
C LEU A 102 -7.22 -8.25 -9.60
N PHE A 103 -7.55 -9.47 -10.02
CA PHE A 103 -6.76 -10.22 -11.02
C PHE A 103 -6.61 -9.47 -12.36
N SER A 104 -7.60 -8.67 -12.76
CA SER A 104 -7.55 -7.92 -14.01
C SER A 104 -6.76 -6.61 -13.92
N ILE A 105 -6.74 -5.96 -12.75
CA ILE A 105 -6.04 -4.68 -12.55
C ILE A 105 -4.58 -4.88 -12.13
N THR A 106 -4.28 -5.85 -11.25
CA THR A 106 -2.95 -5.99 -10.63
C THR A 106 -1.81 -6.17 -11.64
N PRO A 107 -1.93 -6.98 -12.71
CA PRO A 107 -0.87 -7.10 -13.72
C PRO A 107 -0.57 -5.81 -14.50
N LYS A 108 -1.46 -4.82 -14.42
CA LYS A 108 -1.37 -3.53 -15.12
C LYS A 108 -1.13 -2.37 -14.17
N ASP A 109 -1.18 -2.62 -12.87
CA ASP A 109 -1.08 -1.59 -11.86
C ASP A 109 0.40 -1.19 -11.69
N PRO A 110 0.77 0.06 -12.05
CA PRO A 110 2.15 0.51 -12.04
C PRO A 110 2.80 0.46 -10.65
N ASP A 111 2.02 0.35 -9.58
CA ASP A 111 2.53 0.26 -8.22
C ASP A 111 3.33 -1.02 -7.99
N PHE A 112 3.06 -2.06 -8.79
CA PHE A 112 3.77 -3.33 -8.75
C PHE A 112 4.83 -3.47 -9.84
N THR A 113 5.22 -2.39 -10.54
CA THR A 113 6.25 -2.45 -11.60
C THR A 113 7.55 -3.09 -11.11
N SER A 114 7.93 -2.85 -9.85
CA SER A 114 9.12 -3.46 -9.22
C SER A 114 9.02 -4.98 -9.03
N LEU A 115 7.83 -5.56 -9.15
CA LEU A 115 7.52 -6.97 -8.94
C LEU A 115 7.12 -7.69 -10.24
N TYR A 116 7.07 -7.01 -11.39
CA TYR A 116 6.58 -7.63 -12.63
C TYR A 116 7.40 -8.84 -13.08
N ASP A 117 8.73 -8.81 -12.92
CA ASP A 117 9.59 -9.95 -13.24
C ASP A 117 9.62 -11.02 -12.14
N ASP A 118 8.90 -10.81 -11.05
CA ASP A 118 8.91 -11.71 -9.92
C ASP A 118 8.01 -12.94 -10.10
N GLN A 119 8.58 -14.12 -9.90
CA GLN A 119 7.86 -15.38 -10.07
C GLN A 119 6.66 -15.50 -9.13
N VAL A 120 6.79 -15.09 -7.86
CA VAL A 120 5.70 -15.19 -6.88
C VAL A 120 4.58 -14.22 -7.23
N PHE A 121 4.91 -13.01 -7.67
CA PHE A 121 3.93 -12.07 -8.19
C PHE A 121 3.15 -12.66 -9.37
N GLN A 122 3.86 -13.24 -10.35
CA GLN A 122 3.26 -13.88 -11.52
C GLN A 122 2.33 -15.05 -11.15
N GLU A 123 2.67 -15.81 -10.11
CA GLU A 123 1.80 -16.88 -9.59
C GLU A 123 0.54 -16.34 -8.90
N ILE A 124 0.66 -15.23 -8.17
CA ILE A 124 -0.48 -14.59 -7.50
C ILE A 124 -1.50 -14.08 -8.52
N VAL A 125 -1.05 -13.43 -9.60
CA VAL A 125 -1.97 -12.73 -10.54
C VAL A 125 -2.50 -13.61 -11.68
N ARG A 126 -2.11 -14.89 -11.74
CA ARG A 126 -2.56 -15.85 -12.78
C ARG A 126 -3.74 -16.73 -12.39
N GLN A 127 -4.13 -16.73 -11.11
CA GLN A 127 -5.22 -17.57 -10.58
C GLN A 127 -6.60 -16.99 -10.86
#